data_AF-A0A091C788-F1
#
_entry.id   AF-A0A091C788-F1
#
_cell.length_a   1.000
_cell.length_b   1.000
_cell.length_c   1.000
_cell.angle_alpha   90.00
_cell.angle_beta   90.00
_cell.angle_gamma   90.00
#
_symmetry.space_group_name_H-M   'P 1'
#
loop_
_entity.id
_entity.type
_entity.pdbx_description
1 polymer ?
#
loop_
_entity_poly.entity_id
_entity_poly.type
_entity_poly.pdbx_seq_one_letter_code
_entity_poly.pdbx_strand_id
1 'polypeptide(L)' 'MEKLYIKQKVFSLGEKFTVTDEQERPRYYVEGSFFKLPKQFSIVDDKQHEIARITKKTMTLLPKVFS' A
#
# COMPACT_ATOMS: atom_id res chain seq x y z
N MET A 1 -16.43 -16.62 -2.38
CA MET A 1 -15.34 -15.63 -2.44
C MET A 1 -15.57 -14.64 -1.32
N GLU A 2 -14.56 -14.36 -0.50
CA GLU A 2 -14.63 -13.38 0.59
C GLU A 2 -14.48 -11.97 0.02
N LYS A 3 -15.31 -11.01 0.46
CA LYS A 3 -15.18 -9.61 0.04
C LYS A 3 -14.34 -8.85 1.06
N LEU A 4 -13.37 -8.11 0.54
CA LEU A 4 -12.48 -7.29 1.32
C LEU A 4 -12.68 -5.82 0.96
N TYR A 5 -12.65 -4.98 1.98
CA TYR A 5 -12.92 -3.56 1.91
C TYR A 5 -11.70 -2.78 2.39
N ILE A 6 -11.45 -1.65 1.74
CA ILE A 6 -10.45 -0.68 2.16
C ILE A 6 -11.16 0.65 2.29
N LYS A 7 -11.13 1.24 3.48
CA LYS A 7 -11.71 2.56 3.72
C LYS A 7 -10.77 3.60 3.09
N GLN A 8 -11.23 4.27 2.03
CA GLN A 8 -10.39 5.20 1.25
C GLN A 8 -9.94 6.42 2.06
N LYS A 9 -8.62 6.55 2.24
CA LYS A 9 -7.86 7.81 2.26
C LYS A 9 -6.68 7.67 1.29
N VAL A 10 -6.98 7.52 0.00
CA VAL A 10 -5.98 7.14 -1.04
C VAL A 10 -5.00 8.25 -1.43
N PHE A 11 -5.09 9.45 -0.85
CA PHE A 11 -4.28 10.61 -1.27
C PHE A 11 -3.26 11.13 -0.24
N SER A 12 -3.32 10.69 1.02
CA SER A 12 -2.34 11.08 2.03
C SER A 12 -1.12 10.18 1.89
N LEU A 13 0.01 10.77 1.53
CA LEU A 13 1.18 10.13 0.93
C LEU A 13 1.95 9.08 1.77
N GLY A 14 1.34 8.48 2.80
CA GLY A 14 1.85 7.26 3.45
C GLY A 14 1.09 6.82 4.71
N GLU A 15 -0.20 7.11 4.81
CA GLU A 15 -0.99 6.54 5.90
C GLU A 15 -0.98 5.00 5.82
N LYS A 16 -0.87 4.35 6.98
CA LYS A 16 -1.19 2.93 7.14
C LYS A 16 -2.68 2.75 6.89
N PHE A 17 -3.08 1.66 6.26
CA PHE A 17 -4.49 1.36 6.03
C PHE A 17 -4.85 -0.07 6.41
N THR A 18 -6.08 -0.23 6.88
CA THR A 18 -6.62 -1.52 7.32
C THR A 18 -7.57 -2.05 6.26
N VAL A 19 -7.38 -3.32 5.89
CA VAL A 19 -8.30 -4.08 5.06
C VAL A 19 -9.26 -4.82 5.99
N THR A 20 -10.56 -4.67 5.76
CA THR A 20 -11.61 -5.30 6.57
C THR A 20 -12.48 -6.23 5.74
N ASP A 21 -13.17 -7.17 6.38
CA ASP A 21 -14.20 -7.99 5.76
C ASP A 21 -15.59 -7.28 5.72
N GLU A 22 -16.62 -7.99 5.28
CA GLU A 22 -18.02 -7.50 5.25
C GLU A 22 -18.59 -7.15 6.63
N GLN A 23 -17.96 -7.62 7.70
CA GLN A 23 -18.36 -7.41 9.09
C GLN A 23 -17.46 -6.37 9.77
N GLU A 24 -16.72 -5.59 8.97
CA GLU A 24 -15.77 -4.57 9.41
C GLU A 24 -14.62 -5.11 10.28
N ARG A 25 -14.34 -6.42 10.24
CA ARG A 25 -13.25 -7.01 11.01
C ARG A 25 -11.92 -6.80 10.29
N PRO A 26 -10.88 -6.32 10.98
CA PRO A 26 -9.54 -6.20 10.40
C PRO A 26 -9.02 -7.57 9.96
N ARG A 27 -8.56 -7.65 8.72
CA ARG A 27 -7.96 -8.87 8.16
C ARG A 27 -6.52 -8.68 7.75
N TYR A 28 -6.19 -7.50 7.24
CA TYR A 28 -4.83 -7.15 6.85
C TYR A 28 -4.51 -5.71 7.18
N TYR A 29 -3.23 -5.44 7.39
CA TYR A 29 -2.71 -4.10 7.58
C TYR A 29 -1.71 -3.79 6.48
N VAL A 30 -1.79 -2.59 5.92
CA VAL A 30 -0.88 -2.15 4.88
C VAL A 30 -0.09 -0.95 5.37
N GLU A 31 1.22 -1.07 5.32
CA GLU A 31 2.16 -0.07 5.81
C GLU A 31 2.95 0.52 4.64
N GLY A 32 2.83 1.84 4.44
CA GLY A 32 3.56 2.57 3.41
C GLY A 32 4.90 3.08 3.91
N SER A 33 5.94 2.97 3.07
CA SER A 33 7.24 3.59 3.31
C SER A 33 7.29 4.98 2.67
N PHE A 34 7.19 6.04 3.48
CA PHE A 34 7.20 7.44 3.02
C PHE A 34 8.55 7.88 2.43
N PHE A 35 9.66 7.35 2.93
CA PHE A 35 11.02 7.82 2.59
C PHE A 35 11.77 6.92 1.58
N LYS A 36 11.16 5.83 1.11
CA LYS A 36 11.80 4.92 0.15
C LYS A 36 11.34 5.26 -1.27
N LEU A 37 12.29 5.55 -2.16
CA LEU A 37 12.09 5.55 -3.61
C LEU A 37 12.79 4.31 -4.20
N PRO A 38 12.08 3.44 -4.95
CA PRO A 38 10.65 3.51 -5.29
C PRO A 38 9.74 3.29 -4.07
N LYS A 39 8.54 3.88 -4.10
CA LYS A 39 7.58 3.77 -3.00
C LYS A 39 7.13 2.32 -2.82
N GLN A 40 7.19 1.82 -1.59
CA GLN A 40 6.83 0.44 -1.25
C GLN A 40 5.77 0.39 -0.16
N PHE A 41 4.89 -0.60 -0.25
CA PHE A 41 3.89 -0.93 0.75
C PHE A 41 4.04 -2.40 1.14
N SER A 42 4.09 -2.70 2.43
CA SER A 42 4.04 -4.07 2.95
C SER A 42 2.64 -4.37 3.47
N ILE A 43 2.11 -5.53 3.11
CA ILE A 43 0.84 -6.05 3.59
C ILE A 43 1.15 -7.13 4.63
N VAL A 44 0.65 -6.95 5.84
CA VAL A 44 0.82 -7.88 6.95
C VAL A 44 -0.51 -8.45 7.40
N ASP A 45 -0.49 -9.70 7.87
CA ASP A 45 -1.63 -10.35 8.51
C ASP A 45 -1.84 -9.89 9.97
N ASP A 46 -2.85 -10.43 10.63
CA ASP A 46 -3.15 -10.22 12.05
C ASP A 46 -2.04 -10.70 13.00
N LYS A 47 -1.15 -11.56 12.52
CA LYS A 47 0.03 -12.06 13.24
C LYS A 47 1.31 -11.31 12.89
N GLN A 48 1.21 -10.18 12.18
CA GLN A 48 2.35 -9.36 11.74
C GLN A 48 3.30 -10.05 10.76
N HIS A 49 2.86 -11.12 10.09
CA HIS A 49 3.62 -11.72 8.99
C HIS A 49 3.38 -10.95 7.70
N GLU A 50 4.46 -10.59 7.00
CA GLU A 50 4.36 -10.00 5.66
C GLU A 50 3.88 -11.06 4.66
N ILE A 51 2.70 -10.83 4.10
CA ILE A 51 2.07 -11.72 3.12
C ILE A 51 2.25 -11.22 1.68
N ALA A 52 2.50 -9.93 1.50
CA ALA A 52 2.67 -9.32 0.19
C ALA A 52 3.36 -7.96 0.26
N ARG A 53 3.93 -7.55 -0.87
CA ARG A 53 4.58 -6.24 -1.03
C ARG A 53 4.22 -5.60 -2.37
N ILE A 54 3.78 -4.34 -2.33
CA ILE A 54 3.45 -3.54 -3.50
C ILE A 54 4.55 -2.51 -3.71
N THR A 55 5.21 -2.52 -4.87
CA THR A 55 6.22 -1.52 -5.23
C THR A 55 5.71 -0.66 -6.38
N LYS A 56 5.51 0.63 -6.15
CA LYS A 56 5.20 1.58 -7.21
C LYS A 56 6.49 1.96 -7.91
N LYS A 57 6.69 1.49 -9.15
CA LYS A 57 7.75 2.00 -10.03
C LYS A 57 7.49 3.49 -10.25
N THR A 58 8.36 4.34 -9.71
CA THR A 58 8.36 5.76 -10.07
C THR A 58 8.85 5.83 -11.51
N MET A 59 7.95 6.07 -12.47
CA MET A 59 8.38 6.53 -13.78
C MET A 59 9.11 7.85 -13.55
N THR A 60 10.39 7.89 -13.89
CA THR A 60 11.21 9.08 -13.75
C THR A 60 10.61 10.15 -14.66
N LEU A 61 10.09 11.23 -14.06
CA LEU A 61 9.78 12.50 -14.74
C LEU A 61 11.07 13.23 -15.16
N LEU A 62 12.13 12.50 -15.52
CA LEU A 62 13.27 13.12 -16.17
C LEU A 62 12.80 13.39 -17.61
N PRO A 63 12.63 14.66 -18.03
CA PRO A 63 12.50 14.92 -19.45
C PRO A 63 13.77 14.35 -20.10
N LYS A 64 13.60 13.40 -21.02
CA LYS A 64 14.66 13.11 -21.98
C LYS A 64 14.77 14.35 -22.86
N VAL A 65 15.60 15.29 -22.46
CA VAL A 65 16.16 16.27 -23.39
C VAL A 65 17.11 15.49 -24.29
N PHE A 66 16.61 15.06 -25.44
CA PHE A 66 17.49 14.71 -26.55
C PHE A 66 18.11 16.03 -27.01
N SER A 67 19.42 16.18 -26.75
CA SER A 67 20.24 17.24 -27.33
C SER A 67 20.35 17.08 -28.84
#